data_AF-A0A7I9ZA29-F1
#
_entry.id   AF-A0A7I9ZA29-F1
#
_cell.length_a   1.000
_cell.length_b   1.000
_cell.length_c   1.000
_cell.angle_alpha   90.00
_cell.angle_beta   90.00
_cell.angle_gamma   90.00
#
_symmetry.space_group_name_H-M   'P 1'
#
loop_
_entity.id
_entity.type
_entity.pdbx_description
1 polymer ?
#
loop_
_entity_poly.entity_id
_entity_poly.type
_entity_poly.pdbx_seq_one_letter_code
_entity_poly.pdbx_strand_id
1 'polypeptide(L)'
;MTVMIDFGALPPEINSARMYSGAGSAPMLSAAAAWDTLAAELRSAATSSSTISGLTSEGWRGPASISMAAAAAPLVAWMNTTGMQAEQTATQATAAADAYETRTR
;
A
#
# COMPACT_ATOMS: atom_id res chain seq x y z
N MET A 1 -12.42 4.61 26.07
CA MET A 1 -13.40 5.70 25.95
C MET A 1 -12.97 6.55 24.76
N THR A 2 -13.47 6.22 23.57
CA THR A 2 -13.16 6.99 22.36
C THR A 2 -13.94 8.28 22.44
N VAL A 3 -13.26 9.42 22.45
CA VAL A 3 -13.94 10.72 22.38
C VAL A 3 -14.52 10.83 20.97
N MET A 4 -15.85 10.76 20.85
CA MET A 4 -16.52 11.01 19.58
C MET A 4 -16.50 12.52 19.35
N ILE A 5 -15.91 12.96 18.23
CA ILE A 5 -15.95 14.37 17.85
C ILE A 5 -17.39 14.69 17.43
N ASP A 6 -18.02 15.63 18.13
CA ASP A 6 -19.32 16.19 17.74
C ASP A 6 -19.12 17.46 16.92
N PHE A 7 -19.20 17.32 15.59
CA PHE A 7 -19.15 18.45 14.67
C PHE A 7 -20.44 19.30 14.69
N GLY A 8 -21.56 18.76 15.17
CA GLY A 8 -22.85 19.46 15.27
C GLY A 8 -22.91 20.48 16.40
N ALA A 9 -22.03 20.35 17.38
CA ALA A 9 -21.87 21.34 18.46
C ALA A 9 -21.18 22.65 18.01
N LEU A 10 -20.59 22.70 16.80
CA LEU A 10 -19.92 23.87 16.25
C LEU A 10 -20.81 24.58 15.21
N PRO A 11 -20.77 25.93 15.15
CA PRO A 11 -21.47 26.67 14.11
C PRO A 11 -20.87 26.37 12.73
N PRO A 12 -21.68 26.46 11.65
CA PRO A 12 -21.28 26.03 10.31
C PRO A 12 -20.06 26.77 9.78
N GLU A 13 -19.84 28.03 10.16
CA GLU A 13 -18.68 28.84 9.74
C GLU A 13 -17.36 28.20 10.16
N ILE A 14 -17.32 27.59 11.35
CA ILE A 14 -16.10 26.95 11.87
C ILE A 14 -15.81 25.65 11.13
N ASN A 15 -16.84 24.83 10.91
CA ASN A 15 -16.68 23.56 10.19
C ASN A 15 -16.30 23.82 8.73
N SER A 16 -16.94 24.78 8.07
CA SER A 16 -16.63 25.17 6.70
C SER A 16 -15.24 25.78 6.58
N ALA A 17 -14.85 26.70 7.48
CA ALA A 17 -13.50 27.28 7.45
C ALA A 17 -12.41 26.22 7.54
N ARG A 18 -12.57 25.22 8.42
CA ARG A 18 -11.65 24.09 8.55
C ARG A 18 -11.60 23.21 7.31
N MET A 19 -12.75 22.99 6.67
CA MET A 19 -12.87 22.12 5.50
C MET A 19 -12.26 22.75 4.23
N TYR A 20 -12.43 24.07 4.05
CA TYR A 20 -11.90 24.79 2.88
C TYR A 20 -10.46 25.28 3.06
N SER A 21 -9.93 25.24 4.28
CA SER A 21 -8.51 25.48 4.54
C SER A 21 -7.71 24.18 4.44
N GLY A 22 -6.60 24.17 3.69
CA GLY A 22 -5.66 23.05 3.68
C GLY A 22 -5.17 22.65 2.30
N ALA A 23 -4.48 21.51 2.22
CA ALA A 23 -3.82 21.03 1.00
C ALA A 23 -4.75 20.29 0.02
N GLY A 24 -6.02 20.08 0.38
CA GLY A 24 -6.98 19.31 -0.42
C GLY A 24 -6.66 17.81 -0.50
N SER A 25 -7.23 17.14 -1.50
CA SER A 25 -7.08 15.70 -1.74
C SER A 25 -5.76 15.29 -2.42
N ALA A 26 -5.07 16.23 -3.07
CA ALA A 26 -3.90 15.95 -3.89
C ALA A 26 -2.77 15.18 -3.16
N PRO A 27 -2.41 15.48 -1.90
CA PRO A 27 -1.40 14.70 -1.17
C PRO A 27 -1.81 13.24 -0.97
N MET A 28 -3.10 12.97 -0.76
CA MET A 28 -3.61 11.61 -0.57
C MET A 28 -3.59 10.82 -1.88
N LEU A 29 -3.93 11.47 -3.01
CA LEU A 29 -3.81 10.86 -4.34
C LEU A 29 -2.35 10.58 -4.71
N SER A 30 -1.42 11.48 -4.33
CA SER A 30 0.01 11.24 -4.50
C SER A 30 0.50 10.05 -3.67
N ALA A 31 0.00 9.91 -2.44
CA ALA A 31 0.31 8.75 -1.61
C ALA A 31 -0.24 7.46 -2.21
N ALA A 32 -1.47 7.48 -2.74
CA ALA A 32 -2.06 6.33 -3.42
C ALA A 32 -1.18 5.84 -4.59
N ALA A 33 -0.76 6.75 -5.46
CA ALA A 33 0.12 6.42 -6.59
C ALA A 33 1.49 5.85 -6.14
N ALA A 34 2.05 6.36 -5.03
CA ALA A 34 3.29 5.84 -4.47
C ALA A 34 3.12 4.41 -3.93
N TRP A 35 2.01 4.13 -3.25
CA TRP A 35 1.68 2.79 -2.75
C TRP A 35 1.43 1.79 -3.88
N ASP A 36 0.74 2.19 -4.95
CA ASP A 36 0.58 1.35 -6.15
C ASP A 36 1.91 1.03 -6.81
N THR A 37 2.81 2.01 -6.90
CA THR A 37 4.17 1.82 -7.44
C THR A 37 4.94 0.82 -6.59
N LEU A 38 4.92 0.97 -5.26
CA LEU A 38 5.58 0.05 -4.35
C LEU A 38 5.02 -1.38 -4.47
N ALA A 39 3.70 -1.53 -4.61
CA ALA A 39 3.10 -2.84 -4.82
C ALA A 39 3.57 -3.51 -6.12
N ALA A 40 3.65 -2.73 -7.21
CA ALA A 40 4.15 -3.23 -8.49
C ALA A 40 5.62 -3.67 -8.41
N GLU A 41 6.46 -2.90 -7.73
CA GLU A 41 7.87 -3.24 -7.51
C GLU A 41 8.03 -4.51 -6.68
N LEU A 42 7.28 -4.65 -5.58
CA LEU A 42 7.31 -5.85 -4.74
C LEU A 42 6.86 -7.10 -5.51
N ARG A 43 5.81 -6.99 -6.33
CA ARG A 43 5.33 -8.09 -7.18
C ARG A 43 6.37 -8.49 -8.23
N SER A 44 7.01 -7.51 -8.86
CA SER A 44 8.08 -7.73 -9.84
C SER A 44 9.29 -8.42 -9.20
N ALA A 45 9.69 -7.98 -8.01
CA ALA A 45 10.80 -8.57 -7.24
C ALA A 45 10.49 -10.02 -6.80
N ALA A 46 9.26 -10.29 -6.34
CA ALA A 46 8.82 -11.63 -5.98
C ALA A 46 8.81 -12.59 -7.18
N THR A 47 8.36 -12.10 -8.34
CA THR A 47 8.36 -12.86 -9.60
C THR A 47 9.78 -13.20 -10.04
N SER A 48 10.68 -12.21 -10.03
CA SER A 48 12.08 -12.38 -10.41
C SER A 48 12.79 -13.39 -9.49
N SER A 49 12.53 -13.35 -8.19
CA SER A 49 13.08 -14.29 -7.20
C SER A 49 12.56 -15.72 -7.40
N SER A 50 11.31 -15.86 -7.82
CA SER A 50 10.72 -17.16 -8.14
C SER A 50 11.33 -17.77 -9.40
N THR A 51 11.61 -16.97 -10.43
CA THR A 51 12.32 -17.40 -11.64
C THR A 51 13.73 -17.90 -11.31
N ILE A 52 14.47 -17.19 -10.44
CA ILE A 52 15.80 -17.63 -9.98
C ILE A 52 15.68 -18.97 -9.24
N SER A 53 14.69 -19.12 -8.38
CA SER A 53 14.42 -20.38 -7.69
C SER A 53 14.09 -21.52 -8.67
N GLY A 54 13.32 -21.24 -9.73
CA GLY A 54 13.04 -22.19 -10.81
C GLY A 54 14.29 -22.66 -11.56
N LEU A 55 15.23 -21.75 -11.85
CA LEU A 55 16.50 -22.10 -12.50
C LEU A 55 17.40 -23.02 -11.65
N THR A 56 17.28 -22.97 -10.32
CA THR A 56 17.98 -23.93 -9.43
C THR A 56 17.45 -25.36 -9.58
N SER A 57 16.22 -25.54 -10.07
CA SER A 57 15.67 -26.86 -10.38
C SER A 57 16.16 -27.42 -11.72
N GLU A 58 16.63 -26.57 -12.63
CA GLU A 58 16.97 -26.94 -14.01
C GLU A 58 18.48 -27.12 -14.22
N GLY A 59 19.31 -26.16 -13.78
CA GLY A 59 20.76 -26.13 -14.07
C GLY A 59 21.70 -26.15 -12.87
N TRP A 60 21.30 -25.58 -11.72
CA TRP A 60 22.12 -25.56 -10.50
C TRP A 60 21.58 -26.54 -9.46
N ARG A 61 21.82 -27.84 -9.70
CA ARG A 61 21.24 -28.93 -8.90
C ARG A 61 22.15 -29.34 -7.73
N GLY A 62 21.58 -29.49 -6.54
CA GLY A 62 22.27 -30.06 -5.37
C GLY A 62 21.74 -29.56 -4.03
N PRO A 63 22.16 -30.18 -2.89
CA PRO A 63 21.70 -29.80 -1.56
C PRO A 63 21.94 -28.32 -1.19
N ALA A 64 23.02 -27.73 -1.70
CA ALA A 64 23.34 -26.32 -1.48
C ALA A 64 22.31 -25.38 -2.14
N SER A 65 21.93 -25.66 -3.38
CA SER A 65 20.94 -24.85 -4.11
C SER A 65 19.54 -24.96 -3.48
N ILE A 66 19.16 -26.17 -3.05
CA ILE A 66 17.90 -26.40 -2.32
C ILE A 66 17.89 -25.60 -1.01
N SER A 67 19.00 -25.61 -0.26
CA SER A 67 19.13 -24.86 0.98
C SER A 67 19.01 -23.35 0.75
N MET A 68 19.60 -22.83 -0.33
CA MET A 68 19.53 -21.41 -0.67
C MET A 68 18.12 -20.99 -1.12
N ALA A 69 17.43 -21.82 -1.92
CA ALA A 69 16.04 -21.58 -2.30
C ALA A 69 15.11 -21.58 -1.08
N ALA A 70 15.29 -22.53 -0.16
CA ALA A 70 14.53 -22.59 1.09
C ALA A 70 14.77 -21.35 1.97
N ALA A 71 16.01 -20.85 2.04
CA ALA A 71 16.34 -19.64 2.80
C ALA A 71 15.71 -18.37 2.21
N ALA A 72 15.49 -18.31 0.89
CA ALA A 72 14.87 -17.17 0.22
C ALA A 72 13.32 -17.17 0.30
N ALA A 73 12.70 -18.32 0.55
CA ALA A 73 11.24 -18.45 0.55
C ALA A 73 10.50 -17.47 1.49
N PRO A 74 10.95 -17.21 2.74
CA PRO A 74 10.30 -16.24 3.62
C PRO A 74 10.31 -14.81 3.07
N LEU A 75 11.39 -14.42 2.38
CA LEU A 75 11.51 -13.09 1.79
C LEU A 75 10.52 -12.94 0.61
N VAL A 76 10.39 -13.95 -0.24
CA VAL A 76 9.40 -13.95 -1.33
C VAL A 76 7.97 -13.91 -0.80
N ALA A 77 7.67 -14.66 0.27
CA ALA A 77 6.37 -14.60 0.93
C ALA A 77 6.06 -13.21 1.52
N TRP A 78 7.06 -12.58 2.13
CA TRP A 78 6.95 -11.21 2.63
C TRP A 78 6.68 -10.22 1.48
N MET A 79 7.44 -10.27 0.39
CA MET A 79 7.24 -9.38 -0.76
C MET A 79 5.83 -9.48 -1.33
N ASN A 80 5.30 -10.69 -1.52
CA ASN A 80 3.92 -10.89 -2.00
C ASN A 80 2.88 -10.31 -1.02
N THR A 81 3.04 -10.60 0.28
CA THR A 81 2.10 -10.15 1.30
C THR A 81 2.09 -8.63 1.43
N THR A 82 3.27 -8.02 1.48
CA THR A 82 3.42 -6.57 1.58
C THR A 82 2.99 -5.86 0.29
N GLY A 83 3.18 -6.48 -0.88
CA GLY A 83 2.64 -5.99 -2.14
C GLY A 83 1.11 -5.85 -2.11
N MET A 84 0.40 -6.88 -1.65
CA MET A 84 -1.06 -6.81 -1.47
C MET A 84 -1.50 -5.75 -0.45
N GLN A 85 -0.75 -5.60 0.65
CA GLN A 85 -1.03 -4.56 1.65
C GLN A 85 -0.82 -3.15 1.09
N ALA A 86 0.19 -2.97 0.24
CA ALA A 86 0.44 -1.70 -0.45
C ALA A 86 -0.71 -1.35 -1.42
N GLU A 87 -1.19 -2.30 -2.23
CA GLU A 87 -2.40 -2.12 -3.07
C GLU A 87 -3.63 -1.74 -2.25
N GLN A 88 -3.85 -2.42 -1.13
CA GLN A 88 -4.96 -2.10 -0.24
C GLN A 88 -4.81 -0.67 0.32
N THR A 89 -3.60 -0.28 0.68
CA THR A 89 -3.31 1.07 1.20
C THR A 89 -3.56 2.14 0.14
N ALA A 90 -3.15 1.90 -1.11
CA ALA A 90 -3.46 2.79 -2.23
C ALA A 90 -4.97 2.96 -2.42
N THR A 91 -5.72 1.86 -2.37
CA THR A 91 -7.19 1.87 -2.46
C THR A 91 -7.83 2.71 -1.35
N GLN A 92 -7.36 2.55 -0.11
CA GLN A 92 -7.87 3.32 1.04
C GLN A 92 -7.50 4.80 0.96
N ALA A 93 -6.31 5.13 0.46
CA ALA A 93 -5.90 6.52 0.23
C ALA A 93 -6.81 7.19 -0.82
N THR A 94 -7.08 6.53 -1.94
CA THR A 94 -8.04 7.03 -2.94
C THR A 94 -9.43 7.20 -2.35
N ALA A 95 -9.94 6.22 -1.59
CA ALA A 95 -11.23 6.33 -0.93
C ALA A 95 -11.31 7.51 0.06
N ALA A 96 -10.21 7.79 0.78
CA ALA A 96 -10.13 8.94 1.67
C ALA A 96 -10.14 10.28 0.90
N ALA A 97 -9.46 10.35 -0.24
CA ALA A 97 -9.51 11.51 -1.13
C ALA A 97 -10.93 11.75 -1.68
N ASP A 98 -11.60 10.70 -2.14
CA ASP A 98 -12.98 10.79 -2.65
C ASP A 98 -13.98 11.22 -1.57
N ALA A 99 -13.81 10.72 -0.35
CA ALA A 99 -14.63 11.12 0.79
C ALA A 99 -14.46 12.61 1.13
N TYR A 100 -13.23 13.13 1.05
CA TYR A 100 -12.95 14.57 1.20
C TYR A 100 -13.65 15.39 0.10
N GLU A 101 -13.45 15.02 -1.17
CA GLU A 101 -14.03 15.72 -2.32
C GLU A 101 -15.56 15.74 -2.29
N THR A 102 -16.19 14.65 -1.84
CA THR A 102 -17.65 14.55 -1.70
C THR A 102 -18.19 15.52 -0.64
N ARG A 103 -17.40 15.81 0.40
CA ARG A 103 -17.78 16.74 1.46
C ARG A 103 -17.55 18.20 1.06
N THR A 104 -16.58 18.46 0.18
CA THR A 104 -16.18 19.82 -0.25
C THR A 104 -16.86 20.34 -1.50
N ARG A 105 -17.46 19.48 -2.32
CA ARG A 105 -18.34 19.86 -3.43
C ARG A 105 -19.69 20.36 -2.94
#